data_AF-A0A7C2PUJ0-F1
#
_entry.id   AF-A0A7C2PUJ0-F1
#
_cell.length_a   1.000
_cell.length_b   1.000
_cell.length_c   1.000
_cell.angle_alpha   90.00
_cell.angle_beta   90.00
_cell.angle_gamma   90.00
#
_symmetry.space_group_name_H-M   'P 1'
#
loop_
_entity.id
_entity.type
_entity.pdbx_description
1 polymer ?
#
loop_
_entity_poly.entity_id
_entity_poly.type
_entity_poly.pdbx_seq_one_letter_code
_entity_poly.pdbx_strand_id
1 'polypeptide(L)'
;MGISPVLRASAAAIVACASISGACALRQTRPHADLGIPPCPAGIARESLLSADALQCWIGASHGRWRRLNHQSHLQALVVEVEAEDVRDAVEIARRLVGDPMAVEFSEILVYVNRPQHGELRVRRVRWTREEGYETLDYSSPAGDTPLTIRASPED
;
A
#
# COMPACT_ATOMS: atom_id res chain seq x y z
N MET A 1 85.71 -12.65 9.39
CA MET A 1 85.89 -11.38 8.66
C MET A 1 85.19 -11.55 7.30
N GLY A 2 84.27 -10.67 6.95
CA GLY A 2 83.36 -10.79 5.79
C GLY A 2 82.09 -11.60 6.16
N ILE A 3 80.88 -11.27 5.72
CA ILE A 3 80.45 -10.48 4.56
C ILE A 3 79.04 -9.93 4.89
N SER A 4 78.82 -8.61 4.76
CA SER A 4 77.48 -8.04 4.60
C SER A 4 76.94 -8.34 3.21
N PRO A 5 75.62 -8.51 3.04
CA PRO A 5 74.98 -7.71 2.01
C PRO A 5 73.66 -7.07 2.46
N VAL A 6 73.59 -5.77 2.19
CA VAL A 6 72.39 -4.95 2.09
C VAL A 6 71.57 -5.44 0.90
N LEU A 7 70.26 -5.68 1.06
CA LEU A 7 69.33 -5.52 -0.06
C LEU A 7 67.89 -5.21 0.38
N ARG A 8 67.54 -3.93 0.21
CA ARG A 8 66.32 -3.36 -0.39
C ARG A 8 64.94 -3.79 0.09
N ALA A 9 64.20 -2.74 0.45
CA ALA A 9 62.77 -2.65 0.71
C ALA A 9 61.87 -3.31 -0.34
N SER A 10 60.73 -3.83 0.13
CA SER A 10 59.45 -3.78 -0.60
C SER A 10 58.31 -3.85 0.43
N ALA A 11 57.58 -2.75 0.53
CA ALA A 11 56.33 -2.64 1.26
C ALA A 11 55.22 -3.38 0.48
N ALA A 12 54.34 -4.08 1.20
CA ALA A 12 52.93 -4.20 0.84
C ALA A 12 52.17 -4.85 1.99
N ALA A 13 51.45 -4.03 2.76
CA ALA A 13 50.39 -4.49 3.63
C ALA A 13 49.23 -4.99 2.76
N ILE A 14 48.79 -6.23 2.95
CA ILE A 14 47.52 -6.70 2.39
C ILE A 14 46.59 -6.97 3.58
N VAL A 15 45.87 -5.92 3.94
CA VAL A 15 44.65 -6.01 4.74
C VAL A 15 43.59 -6.66 3.84
N ALA A 16 43.30 -7.94 4.04
CA ALA A 16 42.20 -8.60 3.39
C ALA A 16 40.89 -8.16 4.08
N CYS A 17 40.30 -7.07 3.60
CA CYS A 17 38.97 -6.65 3.99
C CYS A 17 37.94 -7.70 3.53
N ALA A 18 37.31 -8.38 4.49
CA ALA A 18 36.11 -9.15 4.27
C ALA A 18 34.91 -8.19 4.17
N SER A 19 34.51 -7.82 2.96
CA SER A 19 33.23 -7.16 2.70
C SER A 19 32.28 -8.15 2.03
N ILE A 20 31.47 -8.81 2.87
CA ILE A 20 30.26 -9.51 2.43
C ILE A 20 29.26 -8.40 2.07
N SER A 21 29.35 -7.88 0.86
CA SER A 21 28.40 -6.90 0.34
C SER A 21 27.04 -7.58 0.24
N GLY A 22 26.12 -7.16 1.11
CA GLY A 22 24.77 -7.67 1.22
C GLY A 22 24.08 -7.71 -0.14
N ALA A 23 23.44 -8.84 -0.42
CA ALA A 23 22.38 -8.90 -1.41
C ALA A 23 21.27 -7.96 -0.95
N CYS A 24 21.35 -6.69 -1.37
CA CYS A 24 20.20 -5.81 -1.35
C CYS A 24 19.15 -6.47 -2.23
N ALA A 25 18.18 -7.11 -1.59
CA ALA A 25 17.00 -7.63 -2.22
C ALA A 25 16.30 -6.46 -2.91
N LEU A 26 16.59 -6.28 -4.21
CA LEU A 26 15.76 -5.52 -5.13
C LEU A 26 14.40 -6.22 -5.14
N ARG A 27 13.52 -5.84 -4.21
CA ARG A 27 12.08 -6.02 -4.38
C ARG A 27 11.73 -5.19 -5.60
N GLN A 28 11.71 -5.84 -6.76
CA GLN A 28 11.06 -5.30 -7.93
C GLN A 28 9.60 -5.08 -7.55
N THR A 29 9.28 -3.85 -7.16
CA THR A 29 7.93 -3.30 -7.31
C THR A 29 7.62 -3.44 -8.79
N ARG A 30 6.85 -4.48 -9.15
CA ARG A 30 6.36 -4.64 -10.51
C ARG A 30 5.64 -3.34 -10.86
N PRO A 31 5.97 -2.68 -11.97
CA PRO A 31 5.25 -1.50 -12.40
C PRO A 31 3.79 -1.92 -12.61
N HIS A 32 2.92 -1.45 -11.72
CA HIS A 32 1.47 -1.52 -11.91
C HIS A 32 1.17 -0.88 -13.25
N ALA A 33 0.22 -1.43 -14.02
CA ALA A 33 -0.10 -0.91 -15.34
C ALA A 33 -0.36 0.59 -15.23
N ASP A 34 0.54 1.39 -15.80
CA ASP A 34 0.40 2.85 -15.76
C ASP A 34 -0.71 3.20 -16.75
N LEU A 35 -1.94 3.27 -16.25
CA LEU A 35 -3.13 3.59 -17.03
C LEU A 35 -3.16 5.06 -17.49
N GLY A 36 -2.04 5.78 -17.42
CA GLY A 36 -1.94 7.20 -17.75
C GLY A 36 -2.63 8.12 -16.74
N ILE A 37 -2.95 7.59 -15.54
CA ILE A 37 -3.64 8.34 -14.49
C ILE A 37 -2.60 9.15 -13.71
N PRO A 38 -2.75 10.48 -13.58
CA PRO A 38 -1.77 11.34 -12.92
C PRO A 38 -1.86 11.25 -11.39
N PRO A 39 -0.85 11.75 -10.64
CA PRO A 39 -0.98 11.97 -9.20
C PRO A 39 -2.01 13.05 -8.86
N CYS A 40 -2.68 12.94 -7.72
CA CYS A 40 -3.67 13.92 -7.29
C CYS A 40 -3.02 15.24 -6.86
N PRO A 41 -3.59 16.39 -7.25
CA PRO A 41 -3.24 17.68 -6.66
C PRO A 41 -3.36 17.67 -5.13
N ALA A 42 -2.46 18.38 -4.45
CA ALA A 42 -2.34 18.33 -3.00
C ALA A 42 -3.63 18.72 -2.24
N GLY A 43 -4.43 19.65 -2.78
CA GLY A 43 -5.72 20.02 -2.20
C GLY A 43 -6.72 18.85 -2.23
N ILE A 44 -6.91 18.24 -3.40
CA ILE A 44 -7.82 17.10 -3.58
C ILE A 44 -7.38 15.91 -2.71
N ALA A 45 -6.08 15.59 -2.72
CA ALA A 45 -5.54 14.45 -1.97
C ALA A 45 -5.69 14.56 -0.44
N ARG A 46 -5.99 15.75 0.09
CA ARG A 46 -6.16 16.00 1.53
C ARG A 46 -7.61 16.22 1.93
N GLU A 47 -8.36 16.96 1.12
CA GLU A 47 -9.60 17.61 1.58
C GLU A 47 -10.82 17.27 0.72
N SER A 48 -10.66 16.53 -0.38
CA SER A 48 -11.76 16.27 -1.31
C SER A 48 -11.66 14.89 -1.93
N LEU A 49 -11.40 13.88 -1.09
CA LEU A 49 -11.30 12.48 -1.47
C LEU A 49 -12.64 11.89 -1.92
N LEU A 50 -13.77 12.51 -1.58
CA LEU A 50 -15.12 12.13 -2.02
C LEU A 50 -15.64 12.95 -3.22
N SER A 51 -14.87 13.91 -3.75
CA SER A 51 -15.28 14.70 -4.92
C SER A 51 -15.17 13.91 -6.24
N ALA A 52 -15.79 14.39 -7.32
CA ALA A 52 -15.63 13.79 -8.65
C ALA A 52 -14.17 13.83 -9.14
N ASP A 53 -13.42 14.88 -8.81
CA ASP A 53 -12.04 15.07 -9.27
C ASP A 53 -11.08 14.00 -8.70
N ALA A 54 -11.34 13.53 -7.48
CA ALA A 54 -10.52 12.48 -6.85
C ALA A 54 -10.60 11.11 -7.56
N LEU A 55 -11.58 10.88 -8.44
CA LEU A 55 -11.64 9.65 -9.26
C LEU A 55 -10.55 9.59 -10.32
N GLN A 56 -10.00 10.75 -10.70
CA GLN A 56 -9.18 10.90 -11.89
C GLN A 56 -7.68 10.89 -11.59
N CYS A 57 -7.28 10.51 -10.38
CA CYS A 57 -5.89 10.62 -9.96
C CYS A 57 -5.47 9.61 -8.89
N TRP A 58 -4.16 9.40 -8.75
CA TRP A 58 -3.54 8.55 -7.74
C TRP A 58 -3.17 9.33 -6.49
N ILE A 59 -3.39 8.70 -5.34
CA ILE A 59 -3.11 9.23 -4.03
C ILE A 59 -2.01 8.35 -3.40
N GLY A 60 -0.96 8.96 -2.86
CA GLY A 60 0.09 8.21 -2.16
C GLY A 60 -0.37 7.64 -0.81
N ALA A 61 0.15 6.47 -0.46
CA ALA A 61 -0.02 5.80 0.84
C ALA A 61 1.30 5.13 1.26
N SER A 62 1.33 4.55 2.47
CA SER A 62 2.55 3.97 3.04
C SER A 62 3.17 2.85 2.20
N HIS A 63 2.36 2.02 1.54
CA HIS A 63 2.83 0.87 0.76
C HIS A 63 2.63 1.02 -0.76
N GLY A 64 2.39 2.25 -1.25
CA GLY A 64 2.27 2.54 -2.67
C GLY A 64 1.33 3.70 -2.96
N ARG A 65 0.42 3.49 -3.91
CA ARG A 65 -0.65 4.44 -4.25
C ARG A 65 -2.01 3.75 -4.32
N TRP A 66 -3.04 4.55 -4.19
CA TRP A 66 -4.43 4.13 -4.28
C TRP A 66 -5.27 5.18 -4.99
N ARG A 67 -6.42 4.77 -5.51
CA ARG A 67 -7.41 5.68 -6.08
C ARG A 67 -8.81 5.21 -5.71
N ARG A 68 -9.73 6.15 -5.60
CA ARG A 68 -11.15 5.84 -5.48
C ARG A 68 -11.66 5.38 -6.84
N LEU A 69 -12.40 4.28 -6.87
CA LEU A 69 -13.10 3.81 -8.07
C LEU A 69 -14.53 4.31 -8.10
N ASN A 70 -15.19 4.30 -6.94
CA ASN A 70 -16.58 4.66 -6.80
C ASN A 70 -16.91 5.02 -5.35
N HIS A 71 -18.03 5.70 -5.13
CA HIS A 71 -18.71 5.70 -3.84
C HIS A 71 -20.22 5.80 -4.05
N GLN A 72 -20.98 5.23 -3.12
CA GLN A 72 -22.43 5.29 -3.11
C GLN A 72 -22.92 5.44 -1.68
N SER A 73 -24.00 6.16 -1.48
CA SER A 73 -24.64 6.30 -0.17
C SER A 73 -26.04 5.70 -0.18
N HIS A 74 -26.43 5.12 0.95
CA HIS A 74 -27.79 4.70 1.21
C HIS A 74 -28.13 4.97 2.68
N LEU A 75 -29.15 5.79 2.93
CA LEU A 75 -29.48 6.31 4.25
C LEU A 75 -28.26 6.97 4.91
N GLN A 76 -27.76 6.44 6.03
CA GLN A 76 -26.61 6.98 6.77
C GLN A 76 -25.32 6.17 6.56
N ALA A 77 -25.29 5.28 5.57
CA ALA A 77 -24.11 4.50 5.22
C ALA A 77 -23.48 5.00 3.91
N LEU A 78 -22.16 5.14 3.91
CA LEU A 78 -21.34 5.41 2.72
C LEU A 78 -20.51 4.17 2.37
N VAL A 79 -20.60 3.72 1.13
CA VAL A 79 -19.76 2.66 0.59
C VAL A 79 -18.75 3.28 -0.37
N VAL A 80 -17.46 3.01 -0.15
CA VAL A 80 -16.37 3.49 -0.98
C VAL A 80 -15.58 2.32 -1.54
N GLU A 81 -15.41 2.28 -2.86
CA GLU A 81 -14.58 1.31 -3.54
C GLU A 81 -13.23 1.94 -3.89
N VAL A 82 -12.16 1.24 -3.54
CA VAL A 82 -10.79 1.70 -3.70
C VAL A 82 -9.95 0.63 -4.39
N GLU A 83 -9.16 1.06 -5.36
CA GLU A 83 -8.05 0.30 -5.88
C GLU A 83 -6.77 0.75 -5.18
N ALA A 84 -6.01 -0.19 -4.61
CA ALA A 84 -4.72 0.08 -4.00
C ALA A 84 -3.65 -0.90 -4.50
N GLU A 85 -2.41 -0.43 -4.56
CA GLU A 85 -1.26 -1.30 -4.85
C GLU A 85 -1.04 -2.36 -3.75
N ASP A 86 -1.46 -2.07 -2.52
CA ASP A 86 -1.37 -2.96 -1.36
C ASP A 86 -2.56 -2.80 -0.41
N VAL A 87 -3.22 -3.91 -0.07
CA VAL A 87 -4.37 -3.92 0.87
C VAL A 87 -3.97 -3.60 2.31
N ARG A 88 -2.68 -3.62 2.65
CA ARG A 88 -2.18 -3.23 3.98
C ARG A 88 -2.45 -1.76 4.28
N ASP A 89 -2.62 -0.92 3.25
CA ASP A 89 -2.97 0.50 3.40
C ASP A 89 -4.44 0.73 3.76
N ALA A 90 -5.29 -0.32 3.82
CA ALA A 90 -6.74 -0.14 3.92
C ALA A 90 -7.22 0.70 5.10
N VAL A 91 -6.62 0.54 6.29
CA VAL A 91 -6.98 1.33 7.47
C VAL A 91 -6.51 2.78 7.35
N GLU A 92 -5.34 3.01 6.75
CA GLU A 92 -4.86 4.38 6.46
C GLU A 92 -5.80 5.08 5.47
N ILE A 93 -6.16 4.39 4.39
CA ILE A 93 -7.09 4.88 3.37
C ILE A 93 -8.46 5.19 3.99
N ALA A 94 -9.00 4.27 4.81
CA ALA A 94 -10.26 4.47 5.49
C ALA A 94 -10.23 5.69 6.42
N ARG A 95 -9.18 5.89 7.21
CA ARG A 95 -9.02 7.08 8.06
C ARG A 95 -9.07 8.38 7.27
N ARG A 96 -8.44 8.40 6.10
CA ARG A 96 -8.44 9.58 5.22
C ARG A 96 -9.81 9.84 4.64
N LEU A 97 -10.52 8.79 4.22
CA LEU A 97 -11.89 8.91 3.70
C LEU A 97 -12.90 9.34 4.78
N VAL A 98 -12.79 8.80 6.00
CA VAL A 98 -13.60 9.21 7.16
C VAL A 98 -13.32 10.67 7.55
N GLY A 99 -12.09 11.14 7.35
CA GLY A 99 -11.70 12.52 7.60
C GLY A 99 -12.14 13.52 6.51
N ASP A 100 -12.73 13.06 5.41
CA ASP A 100 -13.26 13.93 4.36
C ASP A 100 -14.44 14.77 4.90
N PRO A 101 -14.54 16.07 4.60
CA PRO A 101 -15.67 16.89 5.05
C PRO A 101 -17.04 16.34 4.66
N MET A 102 -17.15 15.68 3.49
CA MET A 102 -18.39 15.05 3.03
C MET A 102 -18.73 13.78 3.83
N ALA A 103 -17.77 13.17 4.52
CA ALA A 103 -17.99 11.95 5.28
C ALA A 103 -18.73 12.19 6.62
N VAL A 104 -18.79 13.43 7.10
CA VAL A 104 -19.35 13.80 8.42
C VAL A 104 -20.82 13.38 8.59
N GLU A 105 -21.59 13.37 7.50
CA GLU A 105 -23.02 13.04 7.52
C GLU A 105 -23.31 11.55 7.77
N PHE A 106 -22.35 10.67 7.52
CA PHE A 106 -22.54 9.22 7.62
C PHE A 106 -22.24 8.69 9.02
N SER A 107 -23.09 7.77 9.50
CA SER A 107 -22.86 7.03 10.76
C SER A 107 -22.03 5.77 10.57
N GLU A 108 -21.97 5.28 9.32
CA GLU A 108 -21.22 4.10 8.94
C GLU A 108 -20.53 4.31 7.59
N ILE A 109 -19.26 3.92 7.49
CA ILE A 109 -18.48 4.00 6.26
C ILE A 109 -17.83 2.65 5.99
N LEU A 110 -18.13 2.06 4.84
CA LEU A 110 -17.58 0.79 4.37
C LEU A 110 -16.61 1.05 3.24
N VAL A 111 -15.32 0.81 3.47
CA VAL A 111 -14.26 0.99 2.48
C VAL A 111 -13.78 -0.37 2.00
N TYR A 112 -14.01 -0.66 0.72
CA TYR A 112 -13.55 -1.89 0.07
C TYR A 112 -12.26 -1.61 -0.70
N VAL A 113 -11.13 -2.04 -0.15
CA VAL A 113 -9.81 -1.89 -0.77
C VAL A 113 -9.48 -3.16 -1.53
N ASN A 114 -9.51 -3.08 -2.85
CA ASN A 114 -9.09 -4.15 -3.73
C ASN A 114 -7.65 -3.96 -4.19
N ARG A 115 -6.96 -5.08 -4.40
CA ARG A 115 -5.68 -5.12 -5.10
C ARG A 115 -5.88 -5.89 -6.41
N PRO A 116 -5.75 -5.25 -7.59
CA PRO A 116 -5.81 -5.96 -8.85
C PRO A 116 -4.53 -6.79 -8.99
N GLN A 117 -4.64 -8.10 -8.77
CA GLN A 117 -3.56 -9.05 -9.02
C GLN A 117 -4.04 -10.09 -10.05
N HIS A 118 -3.18 -10.43 -11.02
CA HIS A 118 -3.49 -11.46 -12.00
C HIS A 118 -3.77 -12.78 -11.27
N GLY A 119 -4.96 -13.36 -11.46
CA GLY A 119 -5.27 -14.69 -10.95
C GLY A 119 -5.84 -14.75 -9.52
N GLU A 120 -5.90 -13.64 -8.77
CA GLU A 120 -6.47 -13.63 -7.41
C GLU A 120 -7.06 -12.26 -7.07
N LEU A 121 -8.31 -12.23 -6.63
CA LEU A 121 -8.92 -11.04 -6.06
C LEU A 121 -8.72 -11.04 -4.55
N ARG A 122 -7.97 -10.06 -4.05
CA ARG A 122 -7.85 -9.77 -2.62
C ARG A 122 -8.57 -8.47 -2.31
N VAL A 123 -9.52 -8.53 -1.38
CA VAL A 123 -10.28 -7.38 -0.90
C VAL A 123 -10.16 -7.32 0.62
N ARG A 124 -9.78 -6.16 1.13
CA ARG A 124 -9.91 -5.84 2.55
C ARG A 124 -11.02 -4.81 2.71
N ARG A 125 -12.07 -5.17 3.44
CA ARG A 125 -13.12 -4.22 3.86
C ARG A 125 -12.73 -3.61 5.20
N VAL A 126 -12.78 -2.29 5.29
CA VAL A 126 -12.76 -1.57 6.56
C VAL A 126 -14.14 -1.01 6.80
N ARG A 127 -14.75 -1.38 7.93
CA ARG A 127 -15.97 -0.77 8.42
C ARG A 127 -15.60 0.26 9.48
N TRP A 128 -16.09 1.47 9.33
CA TRP A 128 -16.00 2.49 10.36
C TRP A 128 -17.39 2.84 10.87
N THR A 129 -17.56 2.91 12.19
CA THR A 129 -18.75 3.49 12.83
C THR A 129 -18.33 4.49 13.90
N ARG A 130 -19.24 5.40 14.28
CA ARG A 130 -18.98 6.37 15.36
C ARG A 130 -18.72 5.70 16.72
N GLU A 131 -19.36 4.57 16.98
CA GLU A 131 -19.33 3.89 18.28
C GLU A 131 -18.16 2.91 18.40
N GLU A 132 -17.89 2.13 17.35
CA GLU A 132 -16.93 1.02 17.41
C GLU A 132 -15.58 1.36 16.78
N GLY A 133 -15.48 2.49 16.07
CA GLY A 133 -14.26 2.86 15.36
C GLY A 133 -14.07 1.97 14.13
N TYR A 134 -12.86 1.41 13.95
CA TYR A 134 -12.47 0.71 12.72
C TYR A 134 -12.43 -0.81 12.93
N GLU A 135 -13.13 -1.54 12.08
CA GLU A 135 -13.15 -3.00 12.01
C GLU A 135 -12.69 -3.43 10.61
N THR A 136 -11.91 -4.52 10.51
CA THR A 136 -11.39 -5.01 9.23
C THR A 136 -11.84 -6.44 8.94
N LEU A 137 -12.21 -6.71 7.69
CA LEU A 137 -12.51 -8.06 7.22
C LEU A 137 -11.81 -8.34 5.88
N ASP A 138 -11.19 -9.51 5.77
CA ASP A 138 -10.43 -9.94 4.59
C ASP A 138 -11.20 -10.97 3.75
N TYR A 139 -11.19 -10.75 2.44
CA TYR A 139 -11.76 -11.64 1.43
C TYR A 139 -10.69 -12.02 0.40
N SER A 140 -10.68 -13.29 0.02
CA SER A 140 -9.84 -13.79 -1.05
C SER A 140 -10.63 -14.75 -1.94
N SER A 141 -10.49 -14.61 -3.26
CA SER A 141 -10.99 -15.61 -4.21
C SER A 141 -9.96 -15.84 -5.33
N PRO A 142 -9.74 -17.10 -5.76
CA PRO A 142 -9.03 -17.35 -7.01
C PRO A 142 -9.77 -16.66 -8.17
N ALA A 143 -9.04 -16.03 -9.08
CA ALA A 143 -9.68 -15.41 -10.24
C ALA A 143 -10.16 -16.51 -11.19
N GLY A 144 -11.47 -16.74 -11.18
CA GLY A 144 -12.18 -17.67 -12.05
C GLY A 144 -13.39 -18.25 -11.32
N ASP A 145 -14.60 -17.82 -11.70
CA ASP A 145 -15.96 -18.34 -11.40
C ASP A 145 -16.27 -18.93 -10.01
N THR A 146 -15.40 -18.74 -9.02
CA THR A 146 -15.53 -19.35 -7.69
C THR A 146 -16.03 -18.30 -6.71
N PRO A 147 -17.09 -18.60 -5.91
CA PRO A 147 -17.63 -17.68 -4.92
C PRO A 147 -16.57 -17.14 -3.95
N LEU A 148 -16.72 -15.87 -3.54
CA LEU A 148 -15.87 -15.24 -2.53
C LEU A 148 -15.84 -16.08 -1.25
N THR A 149 -14.64 -16.50 -0.83
CA THR A 149 -14.46 -17.24 0.44
C THR A 149 -14.12 -16.26 1.55
N ILE A 150 -14.86 -16.31 2.65
CA ILE A 150 -14.64 -15.49 3.85
C ILE A 150 -13.58 -16.16 4.73
N ARG A 151 -12.53 -15.44 5.13
CA ARG A 151 -11.58 -15.88 6.16
C ARG A 151 -11.57 -14.85 7.28
N ALA A 152 -12.04 -15.23 8.46
CA ALA A 152 -11.84 -14.44 9.67
C ALA A 152 -10.41 -14.70 10.19
N SER A 153 -9.65 -13.64 10.49
CA SER A 153 -8.39 -13.77 11.22
C SER A 153 -8.70 -14.14 12.68
N PRO A 154 -7.98 -15.10 13.29
CA PRO A 154 -8.06 -15.32 14.72
C PRO A 154 -7.47 -14.11 15.46
N GLU A 155 -8.17 -13.66 16.50
CA GLU A 155 -7.65 -12.67 17.46
C GLU A 155 -6.54 -13.35 18.28
N ASP A 156 -5.35 -12.73 18.32
CA ASP A 156 -4.24 -13.09 19.20
C ASP A 156 -4.41 -12.44 20.60
#